data_AF-A0A2K2TLN9-F1
#
_entry.id   AF-A0A2K2TLN9-F1
#
_cell.length_a   1.000
_cell.length_b   1.000
_cell.length_c   1.000
_cell.angle_alpha   90.00
_cell.angle_beta   90.00
_cell.angle_gamma   90.00
#
_symmetry.space_group_name_H-M   'P 1'
#
loop_
_entity.id
_entity.type
_entity.pdbx_description
1 polymer ?
#
loop_
_entity_poly.entity_id
_entity_poly.type
_entity_poly.pdbx_seq_one_letter_code
_entity_poly.pdbx_strand_id
1 'polypeptide(L)'
;MKKIKYKGQKNLCLCIICLTLLCGCSKGQLDSQETSSAIGNATAAENGSTASPQSQEDPSYPLPEAEENQTESTQNGDAAITEGFAEKNSEGASAHTSGYSDEDLINMAKAYYLKTEGAELQLAELEELPGTYSRVSIWLGDAVDGGKDGAHGVTRADYNVNRHTAQGTDTNFNPVDLTDALPDQEPADEDFYSLATDIPAADVEQFAKRVKQQLLTQDWNALAEELSYPITVDGVTYNSREEFLAADFETELNPYFFVELEEEDCKEMFCNWSGVMLGETGRVWIIEAMNEDFSSQGLKVRAINGLTESFGLPGGVRMNADESDITPTSIKLRLENETDLNIIFGDDYRLQKEEDGTYKDLLPKDMNFHSIGYMSKRGNPVEWTADWSRLCGSLEDGNYIIVKTVLDEDVPGEAGRYERAFGFTIGAP
;
A
#
# COMPACT_ATOMS: atom_id res chain seq x y z
N MET A 1 -49.05 12.27 31.89
CA MET A 1 -48.52 11.79 33.19
C MET A 1 -47.62 10.59 32.87
N LYS A 2 -46.33 10.46 33.20
CA LYS A 2 -45.35 11.10 34.09
C LYS A 2 -44.10 11.49 33.27
N LYS A 3 -43.47 12.63 33.59
CA LYS A 3 -42.18 13.08 33.02
C LYS A 3 -41.03 12.42 33.78
N ILE A 4 -40.08 11.81 33.08
CA ILE A 4 -38.76 11.43 33.65
C ILE A 4 -37.76 12.48 33.17
N LYS A 5 -37.12 13.16 34.13
CA LYS A 5 -36.09 14.18 33.91
C LYS A 5 -34.73 13.48 33.83
N TYR A 6 -34.03 13.63 32.70
CA TYR A 6 -32.57 13.43 32.64
C TYR A 6 -31.88 14.57 33.37
N LYS A 7 -30.94 14.25 34.26
CA LYS A 7 -30.14 15.18 35.05
C LYS A 7 -28.68 14.92 34.69
N GLY A 8 -28.01 15.92 34.11
CA GLY A 8 -26.61 15.82 33.72
C GLY A 8 -25.65 15.82 34.92
N GLN A 9 -24.54 15.10 34.75
CA GLN A 9 -23.27 15.24 35.48
C GLN A 9 -22.17 14.99 34.43
N LYS A 10 -21.50 16.03 33.94
CA LYS A 10 -20.28 16.66 34.47
C LYS A 10 -19.06 15.73 34.48
N ASN A 11 -18.19 16.00 33.51
CA ASN A 11 -16.76 15.67 33.39
C ASN A 11 -16.07 15.38 34.73
N LEU A 12 -15.46 14.20 34.83
CA LEU A 12 -14.45 13.91 35.83
C LEU A 12 -13.13 13.56 35.12
N CYS A 13 -12.24 14.55 35.12
CA CYS A 13 -10.82 14.43 34.84
C CYS A 13 -10.21 13.44 35.84
N LEU A 14 -9.59 12.35 35.37
CA LEU A 14 -8.84 11.43 36.22
C LEU A 14 -7.35 11.72 36.05
N CYS A 15 -6.79 12.44 37.01
CA CYS A 15 -5.35 12.63 37.17
C CYS A 15 -4.70 11.30 37.56
N ILE A 16 -3.75 10.82 36.76
CA ILE A 16 -2.89 9.69 37.09
C ILE A 16 -1.91 10.12 38.19
N ILE A 17 -2.00 9.46 39.34
CA ILE A 17 -1.11 9.63 40.49
C ILE A 17 0.12 8.73 40.29
N CYS A 18 1.30 9.37 40.26
CA CYS A 18 2.59 8.71 40.43
C CYS A 18 2.66 8.00 41.79
N LEU A 19 3.00 6.71 41.80
CA LEU A 19 3.54 6.05 42.99
C LEU A 19 4.80 5.27 42.61
N THR A 20 5.93 5.87 42.95
CA THR A 20 7.24 5.23 43.01
C THR A 20 7.29 4.32 44.25
N LEU A 21 7.65 3.05 44.05
CA LEU A 21 8.21 2.22 45.11
C LEU A 21 9.48 1.54 44.61
N LEU A 22 10.59 2.07 45.13
CA LEU A 22 11.92 1.46 45.16
C LEU A 22 11.90 0.21 46.06
N CYS A 23 12.42 -0.90 45.56
CA CYS A 23 13.25 -1.84 46.33
C CYS A 23 14.23 -2.52 45.38
N GLY A 24 15.51 -2.30 45.63
CA GLY A 24 16.61 -2.87 44.86
C GLY A 24 17.25 -4.10 45.51
N CYS A 25 18.17 -4.68 44.73
CA CYS A 25 19.25 -5.62 45.06
C CYS A 25 18.79 -7.07 45.33
N SER A 26 19.43 -8.11 44.77
CA SER A 26 20.86 -8.29 44.50
C SER A 26 21.16 -9.48 43.57
N LYS A 27 22.39 -9.46 43.06
CA LYS A 27 23.11 -10.39 42.18
C LYS A 27 23.12 -11.87 42.63
N GLY A 28 23.31 -12.77 41.67
CA GLY A 28 23.76 -14.15 41.91
C GLY A 28 24.16 -14.89 40.64
N GLN A 29 25.40 -14.68 40.20
CA GLN A 29 26.14 -15.53 39.26
C GLN A 29 26.85 -16.62 40.07
N LEU A 30 26.73 -17.90 39.72
CA LEU A 30 27.54 -18.98 40.27
C LEU A 30 27.77 -20.08 39.22
N ASP A 31 29.05 -20.23 38.87
CA ASP A 31 29.68 -21.36 38.21
C ASP A 31 29.94 -22.48 39.24
N SER A 32 29.87 -23.75 38.83
CA SER A 32 30.72 -24.88 39.28
C SER A 32 30.19 -26.18 38.66
N GLN A 33 30.92 -26.79 37.73
CA GLN A 33 32.03 -27.74 37.89
C GLN A 33 31.60 -29.18 38.26
N GLU A 34 31.83 -30.06 37.28
CA GLU A 34 32.22 -31.49 37.31
C GLU A 34 31.70 -32.44 38.41
N THR A 35 31.17 -33.60 37.96
CA THR A 35 31.77 -34.91 38.32
C THR A 35 31.55 -35.98 37.24
N SER A 36 32.68 -36.42 36.71
CA SER A 36 33.07 -37.66 36.02
C SER A 36 32.43 -38.99 36.47
N SER A 37 32.23 -39.92 35.53
CA SER A 37 32.94 -41.23 35.46
C SER A 37 32.49 -42.00 34.19
N ALA A 38 33.33 -42.22 33.16
CA ALA A 38 34.50 -43.12 33.06
C ALA A 38 34.04 -44.61 33.02
N ILE A 39 34.27 -45.44 31.99
CA ILE A 39 35.50 -46.10 31.48
C ILE A 39 34.98 -47.08 30.38
N GLY A 40 35.62 -47.49 29.29
CA GLY A 40 36.98 -47.41 28.74
C GLY A 40 36.97 -48.13 27.35
N ASN A 41 37.77 -47.66 26.38
CA ASN A 41 39.07 -48.22 25.95
C ASN A 41 39.00 -49.65 25.39
N ALA A 42 39.64 -50.06 24.28
CA ALA A 42 40.62 -49.52 23.34
C ALA A 42 40.57 -50.44 22.08
N THR A 43 41.05 -50.14 20.87
CA THR A 43 42.47 -50.08 20.40
C THR A 43 42.45 -49.67 18.91
N ALA A 44 43.07 -48.58 18.49
CA ALA A 44 44.44 -48.44 17.94
C ALA A 44 44.71 -49.13 16.58
N ALA A 45 44.85 -48.33 15.51
CA ALA A 45 46.03 -48.29 14.63
C ALA A 45 45.85 -47.24 13.50
N GLU A 46 46.85 -46.38 13.35
CA GLU A 46 47.02 -45.34 12.33
C GLU A 46 47.32 -45.94 10.94
N ASN A 47 46.86 -45.28 9.87
CA ASN A 47 47.71 -44.68 8.83
C ASN A 47 46.88 -44.18 7.63
N GLY A 48 47.22 -43.00 7.11
CA GLY A 48 47.07 -42.70 5.68
C GLY A 48 46.12 -41.59 5.27
N SER A 49 46.54 -40.33 5.49
CA SER A 49 46.56 -39.23 4.50
C SER A 49 45.39 -38.99 3.52
N THR A 50 44.91 -37.75 3.61
CA THR A 50 44.47 -36.82 2.53
C THR A 50 43.11 -36.97 1.83
N ALA A 51 42.46 -35.79 1.74
CA ALA A 51 41.44 -35.32 0.79
C ALA A 51 39.97 -35.32 1.27
N SER A 52 39.41 -34.11 1.36
CA SER A 52 37.99 -33.79 1.48
C SER A 52 37.15 -34.46 0.38
N PRO A 53 35.92 -34.90 0.66
CA PRO A 53 34.90 -35.07 -0.36
C PRO A 53 34.03 -33.80 -0.48
N GLN A 54 33.91 -33.35 -1.73
CA GLN A 54 33.00 -32.34 -2.23
C GLN A 54 31.54 -32.66 -1.90
N SER A 55 30.78 -31.64 -1.51
CA SER A 55 29.32 -31.60 -1.56
C SER A 55 28.85 -31.50 -3.02
N GLN A 56 27.87 -32.33 -3.34
CA GLN A 56 27.28 -32.50 -4.66
C GLN A 56 26.49 -31.27 -5.10
N GLU A 57 26.65 -30.96 -6.38
CA GLU A 57 26.02 -29.91 -7.15
C GLU A 57 24.57 -30.28 -7.50
N ASP A 58 23.69 -29.28 -7.42
CA ASP A 58 22.32 -29.26 -7.93
C ASP A 58 22.36 -29.15 -9.47
N PRO A 59 21.52 -29.90 -10.23
CA PRO A 59 21.60 -29.89 -11.69
C PRO A 59 20.98 -28.62 -12.29
N SER A 60 21.86 -27.71 -12.69
CA SER A 60 21.58 -26.67 -13.67
C SER A 60 21.30 -27.28 -15.05
N TYR A 61 20.19 -26.88 -15.68
CA TYR A 61 19.90 -27.10 -17.09
C TYR A 61 19.35 -25.80 -17.72
N PRO A 62 19.57 -25.61 -19.03
CA PRO A 62 20.27 -24.45 -19.55
C PRO A 62 19.34 -23.56 -20.39
N LEU A 63 19.62 -22.26 -20.41
CA LEU A 63 19.03 -21.38 -21.42
C LEU A 63 19.79 -21.54 -22.75
N PRO A 64 19.07 -21.51 -23.90
CA PRO A 64 19.58 -21.97 -25.18
C PRO A 64 20.62 -21.03 -25.79
N GLU A 65 21.60 -21.64 -26.46
CA GLU A 65 22.64 -21.01 -27.26
C GLU A 65 22.04 -20.14 -28.39
N ALA A 66 22.47 -18.88 -28.45
CA ALA A 66 22.27 -18.04 -29.63
C ALA A 66 23.48 -18.22 -30.56
N GLU A 67 23.26 -18.75 -31.77
CA GLU A 67 24.27 -18.74 -32.83
C GLU A 67 24.46 -17.31 -33.37
N GLU A 68 25.71 -16.83 -33.30
CA GLU A 68 26.18 -15.59 -33.90
C GLU A 68 26.06 -15.60 -35.43
N ASN A 69 25.78 -14.42 -36.01
CA ASN A 69 26.59 -13.97 -37.13
C ASN A 69 26.85 -12.45 -37.08
N GLN A 70 28.06 -12.13 -36.60
CA GLN A 70 29.01 -11.04 -36.92
C GLN A 70 28.48 -9.88 -37.79
N THR A 71 28.68 -8.60 -37.42
CA THR A 71 30.02 -7.96 -37.44
C THR A 71 30.19 -6.72 -36.54
N GLU A 72 31.29 -6.75 -35.77
CA GLU A 72 32.31 -5.71 -35.47
C GLU A 72 32.02 -4.44 -34.60
N SER A 73 32.54 -4.53 -33.35
CA SER A 73 33.43 -3.58 -32.62
C SER A 73 32.82 -2.27 -32.07
N THR A 74 32.95 -1.84 -30.80
CA THR A 74 33.84 -2.19 -29.66
C THR A 74 33.22 -1.68 -28.34
N GLN A 75 33.15 -2.57 -27.32
CA GLN A 75 33.19 -2.44 -25.83
C GLN A 75 33.24 -1.05 -25.13
N ASN A 76 32.75 -0.83 -23.90
CA ASN A 76 32.01 -1.60 -22.86
C ASN A 76 31.68 -0.65 -21.68
N GLY A 77 30.70 -1.03 -20.83
CA GLY A 77 30.61 -0.64 -19.41
C GLY A 77 29.20 -0.17 -19.02
N ASP A 78 28.26 -1.09 -18.75
CA ASP A 78 27.85 -1.58 -17.41
C ASP A 78 26.81 -0.66 -16.74
N ALA A 79 25.53 -1.04 -16.83
CA ALA A 79 24.41 -0.41 -16.12
C ALA A 79 23.78 -1.40 -15.14
N ALA A 80 23.82 -1.04 -13.86
CA ALA A 80 23.10 -1.67 -12.77
C ALA A 80 21.59 -1.43 -12.93
N ILE A 81 20.81 -2.47 -12.67
CA ILE A 81 19.35 -2.43 -12.75
C ILE A 81 18.82 -1.78 -11.45
N THR A 82 18.62 -0.48 -11.50
CA THR A 82 17.60 0.23 -10.69
C THR A 82 16.38 0.38 -11.58
N GLU A 83 15.34 -0.42 -11.34
CA GLU A 83 14.03 -0.15 -11.93
C GLU A 83 13.46 1.09 -11.24
N GLY A 84 13.73 2.25 -11.85
CA GLY A 84 13.06 3.50 -11.56
C GLY A 84 11.60 3.41 -11.97
N PHE A 85 10.72 3.89 -11.09
CA PHE A 85 9.36 4.28 -11.43
C PHE A 85 9.42 5.22 -12.64
N ALA A 86 9.12 4.68 -13.83
CA ALA A 86 9.01 5.46 -15.04
C ALA A 86 7.64 6.13 -15.06
N GLU A 87 7.66 7.45 -14.88
CA GLU A 87 6.58 8.36 -15.22
C GLU A 87 6.10 8.08 -16.64
N LYS A 88 4.80 7.77 -16.78
CA LYS A 88 4.11 7.88 -18.06
C LYS A 88 3.40 9.22 -18.11
N ASN A 89 3.92 10.11 -18.95
CA ASN A 89 3.19 11.26 -19.47
C ASN A 89 1.94 10.76 -20.20
N SER A 90 0.76 10.96 -19.61
CA SER A 90 -0.50 11.08 -20.34
C SER A 90 -0.95 12.54 -20.28
N GLU A 91 -0.62 13.31 -21.32
CA GLU A 91 -1.31 14.56 -21.60
C GLU A 91 -2.77 14.21 -21.97
N GLY A 92 -3.66 14.22 -21.00
CA GLY A 92 -5.09 14.04 -21.26
C GLY A 92 -5.94 13.36 -20.19
N ALA A 93 -5.65 13.49 -18.89
CA ALA A 93 -6.60 13.14 -17.84
C ALA A 93 -6.92 14.37 -16.98
N SER A 94 -8.18 14.79 -17.03
CA SER A 94 -8.74 15.86 -16.19
C SER A 94 -8.53 15.52 -14.71
N ALA A 95 -8.04 16.51 -13.94
CA ALA A 95 -7.75 16.42 -12.52
C ALA A 95 -8.90 15.78 -11.70
N HIS A 96 -8.71 14.53 -11.28
CA HIS A 96 -9.44 13.90 -10.18
C HIS A 96 -8.58 14.01 -8.91
N THR A 97 -8.34 15.24 -8.41
CA THR A 97 -7.50 15.49 -7.21
C THR A 97 -8.32 15.80 -5.95
N SER A 98 -9.63 15.63 -6.03
CA SER A 98 -10.52 15.52 -4.88
C SER A 98 -11.62 14.56 -5.32
N GLY A 99 -11.90 13.49 -4.56
CA GLY A 99 -12.98 12.56 -4.91
C GLY A 99 -14.34 13.24 -5.08
N TYR A 100 -15.38 12.43 -5.22
CA TYR A 100 -16.72 12.95 -5.48
C TYR A 100 -17.19 13.89 -4.37
N SER A 101 -17.75 15.03 -4.77
CA SER A 101 -18.35 15.96 -3.81
C SER A 101 -19.56 15.31 -3.13
N ASP A 102 -19.97 15.82 -1.98
CA ASP A 102 -21.19 15.32 -1.31
C ASP A 102 -22.41 15.39 -2.26
N GLU A 103 -22.49 16.43 -3.08
CA GLU A 103 -23.55 16.61 -4.07
C GLU A 103 -23.46 15.55 -5.18
N ASP A 104 -22.26 15.25 -5.69
CA ASP A 104 -22.06 14.19 -6.68
C ASP A 104 -22.43 12.83 -6.13
N LEU A 105 -21.96 12.48 -4.93
CA LEU A 105 -22.27 11.21 -4.27
C LEU A 105 -23.76 11.05 -4.01
N ILE A 106 -24.42 12.09 -3.52
CA ILE A 106 -25.88 12.08 -3.32
C ILE A 106 -26.61 11.90 -4.65
N ASN A 107 -26.19 12.59 -5.71
CA ASN A 107 -26.82 12.48 -7.03
C ASN A 107 -26.61 11.09 -7.63
N MET A 108 -25.40 10.54 -7.55
CA MET A 108 -25.09 9.18 -8.00
C MET A 108 -25.86 8.15 -7.17
N ALA A 109 -25.95 8.28 -5.86
CA ALA A 109 -26.75 7.41 -4.99
C ALA A 109 -28.23 7.38 -5.38
N LYS A 110 -28.83 8.56 -5.62
CA LYS A 110 -30.21 8.64 -6.11
C LYS A 110 -30.39 8.00 -7.48
N ALA A 111 -29.46 8.24 -8.40
CA ALA A 111 -29.50 7.67 -9.74
C ALA A 111 -29.31 6.14 -9.72
N TYR A 112 -28.40 5.64 -8.89
CA TYR A 112 -28.16 4.21 -8.67
C TYR A 112 -29.40 3.53 -8.08
N TYR A 113 -30.01 4.11 -7.05
CA TYR A 113 -31.26 3.62 -6.48
C TYR A 113 -32.41 3.63 -7.51
N LEU A 114 -32.53 4.71 -8.30
CA LEU A 114 -33.52 4.77 -9.38
C LEU A 114 -33.30 3.68 -10.43
N LYS A 115 -32.06 3.41 -10.81
CA LYS A 115 -31.68 2.37 -11.78
C LYS A 115 -31.99 0.95 -11.27
N THR A 116 -31.76 0.71 -9.98
CA THR A 116 -31.89 -0.63 -9.36
C THR A 116 -33.29 -0.93 -8.87
N GLU A 117 -33.96 0.03 -8.22
CA GLU A 117 -35.26 -0.14 -7.57
C GLU A 117 -36.42 0.53 -8.35
N GLY A 118 -36.13 1.35 -9.37
CA GLY A 118 -37.14 1.97 -10.23
C GLY A 118 -37.96 3.10 -9.57
N ALA A 119 -37.46 3.68 -8.47
CA ALA A 119 -38.16 4.74 -7.72
C ALA A 119 -37.29 5.97 -7.46
N GLU A 120 -37.88 7.16 -7.56
CA GLU A 120 -37.22 8.42 -7.22
C GLU A 120 -37.44 8.76 -5.74
N LEU A 121 -36.37 9.20 -5.06
CA LEU A 121 -36.38 9.58 -3.65
C LEU A 121 -36.13 11.08 -3.47
N GLN A 122 -36.82 11.68 -2.49
CA GLN A 122 -36.78 13.13 -2.26
C GLN A 122 -35.74 13.54 -1.22
N LEU A 123 -35.48 12.68 -0.22
CA LEU A 123 -34.50 12.95 0.83
C LEU A 123 -33.21 12.16 0.57
N ALA A 124 -32.10 12.85 0.76
CA ALA A 124 -30.78 12.25 0.87
C ALA A 124 -29.97 13.02 1.92
N GLU A 125 -29.33 12.30 2.82
CA GLU A 125 -28.40 12.83 3.81
C GLU A 125 -27.10 12.05 3.70
N LEU A 126 -25.98 12.74 3.88
CA LEU A 126 -24.65 12.14 3.84
C LEU A 126 -23.95 12.44 5.16
N GLU A 127 -23.38 11.43 5.78
CA GLU A 127 -22.56 11.55 6.98
C GLU A 127 -21.18 10.92 6.76
N GLU A 128 -20.13 11.58 7.24
CA GLU A 128 -18.79 10.97 7.28
C GLU A 128 -18.74 9.91 8.37
N LEU A 129 -18.13 8.77 8.08
CA LEU A 129 -17.97 7.69 9.05
C LEU A 129 -16.69 7.92 9.87
N PRO A 130 -16.79 8.29 11.16
CA PRO A 130 -15.62 8.63 11.96
C PRO A 130 -14.72 7.41 12.18
N GLY A 131 -13.41 7.60 12.02
CA GLY A 131 -12.41 6.54 12.18
C GLY A 131 -12.35 5.56 11.01
N THR A 132 -12.92 5.91 9.86
CA THR A 132 -12.76 5.18 8.60
C THR A 132 -12.15 6.10 7.54
N TYR A 133 -11.32 5.55 6.66
CA TYR A 133 -10.66 6.33 5.60
C TYR A 133 -11.62 6.61 4.46
N SER A 134 -11.86 7.89 4.16
CA SER A 134 -12.65 8.32 3.00
C SER A 134 -14.08 7.79 2.92
N ARG A 135 -14.65 7.16 3.96
CA ARG A 135 -15.99 6.55 3.86
C ARG A 135 -17.10 7.49 4.29
N VAL A 136 -18.18 7.43 3.53
CA VAL A 136 -19.42 8.14 3.82
C VAL A 136 -20.59 7.16 3.88
N SER A 137 -21.57 7.45 4.72
CA SER A 137 -22.88 6.81 4.72
C SER A 137 -23.88 7.76 4.06
N ILE A 138 -24.57 7.27 3.03
CA ILE A 138 -25.56 8.02 2.27
C ILE A 138 -26.94 7.42 2.51
N TRP A 139 -27.77 8.15 3.25
CA TRP A 139 -29.12 7.77 3.63
C TRP A 139 -30.11 8.31 2.60
N LEU A 140 -30.83 7.42 1.91
CA LEU A 140 -31.91 7.81 1.00
C LEU A 140 -33.27 7.50 1.61
N GLY A 141 -34.24 8.41 1.44
CA GLY A 141 -35.57 8.21 2.01
C GLY A 141 -36.69 9.04 1.39
N ASP A 142 -37.90 8.72 1.84
CA ASP A 142 -39.10 9.50 1.50
C ASP A 142 -39.31 10.62 2.52
N ALA A 143 -39.66 11.81 2.04
CA ALA A 143 -40.17 12.86 2.91
C ALA A 143 -41.54 12.44 3.47
N VAL A 144 -41.64 12.32 4.79
CA VAL A 144 -42.93 12.11 5.45
C VAL A 144 -43.46 13.47 5.87
N ASP A 145 -44.73 13.76 5.55
CA ASP A 145 -45.42 14.98 5.97
C ASP A 145 -45.48 15.07 7.51
N GLY A 146 -44.47 15.72 8.10
CA GLY A 146 -44.32 15.94 9.54
C GLY A 146 -43.78 17.34 9.80
N GLY A 147 -44.66 18.33 9.85
CA GLY A 147 -44.31 19.75 9.88
C GLY A 147 -43.23 20.14 10.91
N LYS A 148 -42.32 21.02 10.46
CA LYS A 148 -41.27 21.83 11.13
C LYS A 148 -40.39 21.24 12.23
N ASP A 149 -40.77 20.19 12.96
CA ASP A 149 -40.03 19.66 14.12
C ASP A 149 -39.91 18.11 14.13
N GLY A 150 -40.10 17.41 13.00
CA GLY A 150 -40.12 15.93 12.97
C GLY A 150 -39.53 15.30 11.71
N ALA A 151 -38.22 15.44 11.51
CA ALA A 151 -37.45 14.77 10.45
C ALA A 151 -37.24 13.27 10.77
N HIS A 152 -38.26 12.45 10.58
CA HIS A 152 -38.08 11.00 10.45
C HIS A 152 -38.68 10.58 9.11
N GLY A 153 -37.88 10.71 8.05
CA GLY A 153 -38.14 10.06 6.78
C GLY A 153 -38.17 8.53 6.95
N VAL A 154 -38.84 7.81 6.04
CA VAL A 154 -38.66 6.35 5.97
C VAL A 154 -37.38 6.11 5.17
N THR A 155 -36.34 5.60 5.82
CA THR A 155 -35.11 5.17 5.14
C THR A 155 -35.43 4.05 4.17
N ARG A 156 -35.01 4.22 2.92
CA ARG A 156 -35.20 3.28 1.82
C ARG A 156 -33.91 2.57 1.44
N ALA A 157 -32.81 3.29 1.47
CA ALA A 157 -31.48 2.75 1.25
C ALA A 157 -30.47 3.49 2.14
N ASP A 158 -29.38 2.79 2.45
CA ASP A 158 -28.21 3.32 3.12
C ASP A 158 -26.99 2.69 2.46
N TYR A 159 -26.15 3.53 1.88
CA TYR A 159 -24.95 3.15 1.13
C TYR A 159 -23.70 3.64 1.86
N ASN A 160 -22.81 2.71 2.19
CA ASN A 160 -21.52 2.98 2.83
C ASN A 160 -20.42 2.88 1.78
N VAL A 161 -20.05 4.01 1.18
CA VAL A 161 -19.13 4.07 0.03
C VAL A 161 -17.88 4.88 0.34
N ASN A 162 -16.79 4.56 -0.35
CA ASN A 162 -15.60 5.40 -0.38
C ASN A 162 -15.88 6.64 -1.26
N ARG A 163 -15.52 7.82 -0.78
CA ARG A 163 -15.77 9.12 -1.41
C ARG A 163 -15.08 9.26 -2.77
N HIS A 164 -13.93 8.62 -2.95
CA HIS A 164 -13.08 8.83 -4.12
C HIS A 164 -13.43 7.87 -5.24
N THR A 165 -13.78 6.62 -4.90
CA THR A 165 -14.19 5.62 -5.89
C THR A 165 -15.70 5.51 -6.06
N ALA A 166 -16.50 6.05 -5.12
CA ALA A 166 -17.95 5.86 -5.01
C ALA A 166 -18.39 4.39 -4.94
N GLN A 167 -17.47 3.50 -4.54
CA GLN A 167 -17.68 2.08 -4.36
C GLN A 167 -17.75 1.70 -2.87
N GLY A 168 -18.52 0.68 -2.54
CA GLY A 168 -18.64 0.19 -1.17
C GLY A 168 -19.76 -0.83 -1.03
N THR A 169 -20.58 -0.72 0.02
CA THR A 169 -21.66 -1.68 0.27
C THR A 169 -22.94 -1.02 0.77
N ASP A 170 -24.07 -1.72 0.63
CA ASP A 170 -25.30 -1.39 1.36
C ASP A 170 -25.28 -1.92 2.80
N THR A 171 -26.39 -1.74 3.53
CA THR A 171 -26.58 -2.25 4.91
C THR A 171 -26.62 -3.77 5.05
N ASN A 172 -26.81 -4.50 3.94
CA ASN A 172 -26.74 -5.96 3.91
C ASN A 172 -25.37 -6.46 3.43
N PHE A 173 -24.39 -5.57 3.30
CA PHE A 173 -23.06 -5.85 2.76
C PHE A 173 -23.06 -6.26 1.27
N ASN A 174 -24.13 -5.96 0.54
CA ASN A 174 -24.12 -6.14 -0.91
C ASN A 174 -23.22 -5.07 -1.55
N PRO A 175 -22.39 -5.42 -2.55
CA PRO A 175 -21.55 -4.45 -3.25
C PRO A 175 -22.37 -3.36 -3.93
N VAL A 176 -21.89 -2.13 -3.85
CA VAL A 176 -22.47 -0.94 -4.47
C VAL A 176 -21.37 -0.19 -5.20
N ASP A 177 -21.56 0.05 -6.50
CA ASP A 177 -20.74 0.95 -7.31
C ASP A 177 -21.64 2.08 -7.82
N LEU A 178 -21.57 3.25 -7.18
CA LEU A 178 -22.43 4.37 -7.56
C LEU A 178 -22.06 4.95 -8.93
N THR A 179 -20.85 4.67 -9.43
CA THR A 179 -20.42 5.10 -10.77
C THR A 179 -21.19 4.37 -11.88
N ASP A 180 -21.81 3.22 -11.59
CA ASP A 180 -22.72 2.52 -12.51
C ASP A 180 -23.94 3.38 -12.90
N ALA A 181 -24.24 4.42 -12.13
CA ALA A 181 -25.32 5.35 -12.41
C ALA A 181 -24.90 6.54 -13.29
N LEU A 182 -23.60 6.74 -13.48
CA LEU A 182 -23.08 7.76 -14.39
C LEU A 182 -23.32 7.33 -15.84
N PRO A 183 -23.61 8.27 -16.76
CA PRO A 183 -23.65 7.97 -18.18
C PRO A 183 -22.30 7.42 -18.62
N ASP A 184 -22.33 6.39 -19.48
CA ASP A 184 -21.18 5.61 -19.97
C ASP A 184 -19.86 6.39 -19.83
N GLN A 185 -19.12 6.14 -18.74
CA GLN A 185 -17.73 6.57 -18.69
C GLN A 185 -17.03 5.92 -19.87
N GLU A 186 -16.17 6.65 -20.58
CA GLU A 186 -15.48 6.06 -21.73
C GLU A 186 -14.79 4.78 -21.23
N PRO A 187 -15.14 3.62 -21.81
CA PRO A 187 -14.49 2.39 -21.42
C PRO A 187 -13.00 2.55 -21.74
N ALA A 188 -12.15 1.90 -20.94
CA ALA A 188 -10.75 1.78 -21.29
C ALA A 188 -10.61 1.25 -22.72
N ASP A 189 -9.54 1.64 -23.40
CA ASP A 189 -9.24 1.07 -24.72
C ASP A 189 -9.23 -0.46 -24.61
N GLU A 190 -9.90 -1.14 -25.54
CA GLU A 190 -10.07 -2.60 -25.51
C GLU A 190 -8.71 -3.31 -25.48
N ASP A 191 -7.66 -2.69 -26.02
CA ASP A 191 -6.30 -3.20 -26.05
C ASP A 191 -5.38 -2.68 -24.91
N PHE A 192 -5.90 -1.91 -23.96
CA PHE A 192 -5.11 -1.27 -22.91
C PHE A 192 -4.24 -2.28 -22.14
N TYR A 193 -4.82 -3.45 -21.81
CA TYR A 193 -4.16 -4.52 -21.06
C TYR A 193 -3.45 -5.57 -21.93
N SER A 194 -3.31 -5.33 -23.24
CA SER A 194 -2.72 -6.28 -24.20
C SER A 194 -1.27 -6.69 -23.92
N LEU A 195 -0.55 -5.93 -23.09
CA LEU A 195 0.78 -6.31 -22.62
C LEU A 195 0.74 -7.48 -21.63
N ALA A 196 -0.38 -7.69 -20.94
CA ALA A 196 -0.54 -8.67 -19.88
C ALA A 196 -1.46 -9.84 -20.25
N THR A 197 -2.47 -9.61 -21.09
CA THR A 197 -3.57 -10.55 -21.34
C THR A 197 -4.27 -10.23 -22.66
N ASP A 198 -4.81 -11.26 -23.34
CA ASP A 198 -5.66 -11.10 -24.52
C ASP A 198 -7.14 -10.88 -24.14
N ILE A 199 -7.47 -10.95 -22.85
CA ILE A 199 -8.81 -10.71 -22.31
C ILE A 199 -9.19 -9.22 -22.44
N PRO A 200 -10.41 -8.89 -22.91
CA PRO A 200 -10.92 -7.52 -23.04
C PRO A 200 -10.76 -6.66 -21.79
N ALA A 201 -10.48 -5.37 -21.98
CA ALA A 201 -10.27 -4.44 -20.88
C ALA A 201 -11.43 -4.38 -19.89
N ALA A 202 -12.67 -4.37 -20.38
CA ALA A 202 -13.86 -4.36 -19.52
C ALA A 202 -13.94 -5.60 -18.61
N ASP A 203 -13.53 -6.78 -19.10
CA ASP A 203 -13.55 -8.02 -18.32
C ASP A 203 -12.42 -8.03 -17.27
N VAL A 204 -11.26 -7.44 -17.60
CA VAL A 204 -10.14 -7.24 -16.66
C VAL A 204 -10.55 -6.32 -15.51
N GLU A 205 -11.14 -5.17 -15.82
CA GLU A 205 -11.58 -4.20 -14.82
C GLU A 205 -12.71 -4.76 -13.94
N GLN A 206 -13.66 -5.50 -14.53
CA GLN A 206 -14.71 -6.17 -13.76
C GLN A 206 -14.14 -7.25 -12.82
N PHE A 207 -13.14 -8.01 -13.27
CA PHE A 207 -12.45 -8.98 -12.44
C PHE A 207 -11.69 -8.30 -11.30
N ALA A 208 -10.96 -7.22 -11.58
CA ALA A 208 -10.25 -6.44 -10.58
C ALA A 208 -11.18 -5.87 -9.50
N LYS A 209 -12.31 -5.25 -9.90
CA LYS A 209 -13.34 -4.75 -8.97
C LYS A 209 -13.86 -5.87 -8.05
N ARG A 210 -14.06 -7.07 -8.59
CA ARG A 210 -14.52 -8.23 -7.81
C ARG A 210 -13.47 -8.68 -6.78
N VAL A 211 -12.21 -8.79 -7.19
CA VAL A 211 -11.09 -9.15 -6.31
C VAL A 211 -10.91 -8.11 -5.21
N LYS A 212 -10.87 -6.82 -5.57
CA LYS A 212 -10.83 -5.70 -4.62
C LYS A 212 -11.95 -5.83 -3.59
N GLN A 213 -13.19 -6.07 -4.03
CA GLN A 213 -14.32 -6.21 -3.13
C GLN A 213 -14.15 -7.38 -2.15
N GLN A 214 -13.76 -8.56 -2.64
CA GLN A 214 -13.54 -9.73 -1.79
C GLN A 214 -12.46 -9.50 -0.73
N LEU A 215 -11.40 -8.76 -1.09
CA LEU A 215 -10.36 -8.35 -0.15
C LEU A 215 -10.89 -7.37 0.90
N LEU A 216 -11.59 -6.30 0.48
CA LEU A 216 -12.15 -5.30 1.39
C LEU A 216 -13.18 -5.88 2.36
N THR A 217 -13.99 -6.86 1.92
CA THR A 217 -14.95 -7.56 2.79
C THR A 217 -14.36 -8.75 3.52
N GLN A 218 -13.07 -9.06 3.30
CA GLN A 218 -12.39 -10.22 3.87
C GLN A 218 -13.13 -11.54 3.58
N ASP A 219 -13.73 -11.65 2.39
CA ASP A 219 -14.37 -12.89 1.94
C ASP A 219 -13.30 -13.84 1.37
N TRP A 220 -12.52 -14.41 2.30
CA TRP A 220 -11.42 -15.32 1.96
C TRP A 220 -11.89 -16.53 1.17
N ASN A 221 -13.12 -16.99 1.39
CA ASN A 221 -13.68 -18.14 0.67
C ASN A 221 -13.95 -17.84 -0.80
N ALA A 222 -14.53 -16.67 -1.09
CA ALA A 222 -14.74 -16.22 -2.45
C ALA A 222 -13.41 -15.87 -3.13
N LEU A 223 -12.53 -15.16 -2.42
CA LEU A 223 -11.19 -14.82 -2.92
C LEU A 223 -10.40 -16.07 -3.31
N ALA A 224 -10.46 -17.12 -2.49
CA ALA A 224 -9.75 -18.38 -2.74
C ALA A 224 -10.15 -19.10 -4.04
N GLU A 225 -11.32 -18.81 -4.63
CA GLU A 225 -11.71 -19.30 -5.96
C GLU A 225 -11.04 -18.52 -7.10
N GLU A 226 -10.62 -17.29 -6.85
CA GLU A 226 -10.02 -16.37 -7.83
C GLU A 226 -8.49 -16.43 -7.85
N LEU A 227 -7.87 -17.26 -7.00
CA LEU A 227 -6.42 -17.38 -6.89
C LEU A 227 -5.83 -18.34 -7.93
N SER A 228 -4.64 -18.02 -8.42
CA SER A 228 -3.77 -18.94 -9.15
C SER A 228 -2.90 -19.66 -8.13
N TYR A 229 -3.05 -20.98 -8.01
CA TYR A 229 -2.20 -21.78 -7.14
C TYR A 229 -1.01 -22.35 -7.93
N PRO A 230 0.22 -22.30 -7.38
CA PRO A 230 0.57 -21.72 -6.08
C PRO A 230 0.49 -20.18 -6.08
N ILE A 231 -0.06 -19.60 -5.01
CA ILE A 231 -0.14 -18.15 -4.81
C ILE A 231 0.96 -17.70 -3.85
N THR A 232 1.49 -16.49 -4.06
CA THR A 232 2.37 -15.82 -3.08
C THR A 232 1.62 -14.72 -2.33
N VAL A 233 1.61 -14.77 -0.99
CA VAL A 233 1.10 -13.70 -0.12
C VAL A 233 2.21 -13.28 0.82
N ASP A 234 2.64 -12.02 0.77
CA ASP A 234 3.74 -11.48 1.58
C ASP A 234 5.01 -12.35 1.53
N GLY A 235 5.35 -12.83 0.33
CA GLY A 235 6.50 -13.72 0.11
C GLY A 235 6.30 -15.18 0.56
N VAL A 236 5.18 -15.51 1.21
CA VAL A 236 4.82 -16.88 1.59
C VAL A 236 4.01 -17.55 0.48
N THR A 237 4.41 -18.75 0.08
CA THR A 237 3.71 -19.52 -0.96
C THR A 237 2.68 -20.47 -0.38
N TYR A 238 1.45 -20.43 -0.92
CA TYR A 238 0.36 -21.35 -0.61
C TYR A 238 0.02 -22.17 -1.86
N ASN A 239 0.09 -23.50 -1.77
CA ASN A 239 -0.02 -24.40 -2.92
C ASN A 239 -1.46 -24.83 -3.22
N SER A 240 -2.39 -24.59 -2.31
CA SER A 240 -3.79 -24.95 -2.49
C SER A 240 -4.74 -24.01 -1.75
N ARG A 241 -6.02 -24.12 -2.12
CA ARG A 241 -7.13 -23.45 -1.44
C ARG A 241 -7.15 -23.73 0.04
N GLU A 242 -6.95 -24.98 0.42
CA GLU A 242 -6.97 -25.41 1.83
C GLU A 242 -5.79 -24.81 2.61
N GLU A 243 -4.60 -24.73 2.00
CA GLU A 243 -3.44 -24.08 2.63
C GLU A 243 -3.70 -22.59 2.84
N PHE A 244 -4.22 -21.89 1.83
CA PHE A 244 -4.57 -20.47 1.92
C PHE A 244 -5.64 -20.20 2.98
N LEU A 245 -6.73 -20.96 3.00
CA LEU A 245 -7.83 -20.78 3.96
C LEU A 245 -7.47 -21.21 5.39
N ALA A 246 -6.41 -21.99 5.57
CA ALA A 246 -5.89 -22.35 6.89
C ALA A 246 -4.94 -21.29 7.47
N ALA A 247 -4.54 -20.29 6.67
CA ALA A 247 -3.70 -19.19 7.13
C ALA A 247 -4.50 -18.24 8.04
N ASP A 248 -3.84 -17.71 9.07
CA ASP A 248 -4.44 -16.77 10.01
C ASP A 248 -4.09 -15.33 9.61
N PHE A 249 -4.89 -14.76 8.70
CA PHE A 249 -4.71 -13.36 8.27
C PHE A 249 -5.41 -12.36 9.20
N GLU A 250 -6.45 -12.78 9.92
CA GLU A 250 -7.39 -11.87 10.61
C GLU A 250 -6.76 -11.06 11.75
N THR A 251 -5.65 -11.56 12.32
CA THR A 251 -5.05 -10.97 13.52
C THR A 251 -3.98 -9.91 13.23
N GLU A 252 -3.48 -9.82 11.99
CA GLU A 252 -2.31 -9.00 11.64
C GLU A 252 -2.49 -8.22 10.33
N LEU A 253 -3.73 -7.91 9.94
CA LEU A 253 -4.01 -7.14 8.73
C LEU A 253 -3.37 -5.75 8.76
N ASN A 254 -2.61 -5.43 7.71
CA ASN A 254 -1.99 -4.12 7.54
C ASN A 254 -3.04 -3.10 7.06
N PRO A 255 -3.36 -2.05 7.84
CA PRO A 255 -4.38 -1.08 7.45
C PRO A 255 -4.04 -0.32 6.16
N TYR A 256 -2.75 -0.11 5.85
CA TYR A 256 -2.32 0.61 4.65
C TYR A 256 -2.59 -0.16 3.35
N PHE A 257 -2.66 -1.49 3.41
CA PHE A 257 -3.12 -2.31 2.29
C PHE A 257 -4.56 -1.94 1.90
N PHE A 258 -5.43 -1.80 2.88
CA PHE A 258 -6.85 -1.50 2.66
C PHE A 258 -7.05 -0.06 2.22
N VAL A 259 -6.31 0.90 2.79
CA VAL A 259 -6.35 2.30 2.31
C VAL A 259 -6.06 2.33 0.81
N GLU A 260 -5.00 1.66 0.36
CA GLU A 260 -4.63 1.69 -1.06
C GLU A 260 -5.66 1.00 -1.96
N LEU A 261 -6.21 -0.14 -1.54
CA LEU A 261 -7.30 -0.79 -2.28
C LEU A 261 -8.59 0.02 -2.29
N GLU A 262 -8.89 0.76 -1.23
CA GLU A 262 -10.07 1.63 -1.18
C GLU A 262 -9.95 2.78 -2.20
N GLU A 263 -8.75 3.30 -2.44
CA GLU A 263 -8.45 4.35 -3.42
C GLU A 263 -8.35 3.87 -4.87
N GLU A 264 -8.02 2.59 -5.10
CA GLU A 264 -7.93 1.99 -6.44
C GLU A 264 -9.29 2.00 -7.18
N ASP A 265 -9.41 2.68 -8.32
CA ASP A 265 -10.68 2.74 -9.07
C ASP A 265 -10.90 1.54 -10.01
N CYS A 266 -9.87 0.70 -10.17
CA CYS A 266 -9.81 -0.45 -11.06
C CYS A 266 -9.99 -0.09 -12.53
N LYS A 267 -9.50 1.10 -12.95
CA LYS A 267 -9.52 1.54 -14.34
C LYS A 267 -8.13 1.81 -14.87
N GLU A 268 -7.89 1.42 -16.13
CA GLU A 268 -6.60 1.61 -16.80
C GLU A 268 -5.39 1.26 -15.88
N MET A 269 -5.54 0.19 -15.11
CA MET A 269 -4.57 -0.20 -14.08
C MET A 269 -3.22 -0.50 -14.70
N PHE A 270 -2.14 -0.21 -13.96
CA PHE A 270 -0.79 -0.53 -14.43
C PHE A 270 -0.71 -2.00 -14.88
N CYS A 271 -0.17 -2.22 -16.07
CA CYS A 271 0.04 -3.55 -16.60
C CYS A 271 1.36 -3.66 -17.36
N ASN A 272 1.92 -4.86 -17.32
CA ASN A 272 3.07 -5.26 -18.10
C ASN A 272 3.01 -6.77 -18.37
N TRP A 273 4.07 -7.33 -18.94
CA TRP A 273 4.17 -8.77 -19.21
C TRP A 273 4.07 -9.67 -17.97
N SER A 274 4.21 -9.12 -16.75
CA SER A 274 4.06 -9.85 -15.48
C SER A 274 2.63 -9.83 -14.92
N GLY A 275 1.71 -9.11 -15.57
CA GLY A 275 0.30 -9.04 -15.19
C GLY A 275 -0.24 -7.62 -15.09
N VAL A 276 -1.47 -7.54 -14.57
CA VAL A 276 -2.19 -6.31 -14.22
C VAL A 276 -2.12 -6.11 -12.72
N MET A 277 -1.94 -4.88 -12.27
CA MET A 277 -1.60 -4.55 -10.90
C MET A 277 -2.67 -3.66 -10.27
N LEU A 278 -3.19 -4.05 -9.10
CA LEU A 278 -4.06 -3.22 -8.27
C LEU A 278 -3.26 -2.61 -7.11
N GLY A 279 -3.57 -1.35 -6.82
CA GLY A 279 -2.86 -0.52 -5.86
C GLY A 279 -1.57 0.03 -6.47
N GLU A 280 -1.33 1.33 -6.32
CA GLU A 280 -0.18 2.05 -6.89
C GLU A 280 1.19 1.45 -6.52
N THR A 281 1.30 0.71 -5.41
CA THR A 281 2.54 0.05 -4.94
C THR A 281 2.61 -1.43 -5.28
N GLY A 282 1.62 -1.97 -5.99
CA GLY A 282 1.59 -3.36 -6.42
C GLY A 282 1.08 -4.33 -5.36
N ARG A 283 -0.02 -3.96 -4.71
CA ARG A 283 -0.67 -4.74 -3.65
C ARG A 283 -1.20 -6.06 -4.16
N VAL A 284 -1.83 -6.09 -5.33
CA VAL A 284 -2.40 -7.32 -5.88
C VAL A 284 -2.02 -7.45 -7.35
N TRP A 285 -1.53 -8.63 -7.74
CA TRP A 285 -1.17 -8.93 -9.11
C TRP A 285 -2.12 -9.96 -9.71
N ILE A 286 -2.71 -9.58 -10.84
CA ILE A 286 -3.65 -10.37 -11.63
C ILE A 286 -2.96 -10.81 -12.91
N ILE A 287 -3.17 -12.05 -13.30
CA ILE A 287 -2.69 -12.62 -14.56
C ILE A 287 -3.84 -13.33 -15.27
N GLU A 288 -3.69 -13.50 -16.58
CA GLU A 288 -4.39 -14.58 -17.26
C GLU A 288 -3.64 -15.89 -16.97
N ALA A 289 -4.27 -16.78 -16.21
CA ALA A 289 -3.70 -18.09 -15.94
C ALA A 289 -3.86 -18.98 -17.18
N MET A 290 -2.82 -19.76 -17.50
CA MET A 290 -2.81 -20.60 -18.70
C MET A 290 -2.72 -22.08 -18.33
N ASN A 291 -3.41 -22.93 -19.07
CA ASN A 291 -3.24 -24.39 -19.02
C ASN A 291 -1.90 -24.78 -19.67
N GLU A 292 -1.48 -26.04 -19.51
CA GLU A 292 -0.27 -26.58 -20.15
C GLU A 292 -0.30 -26.50 -21.68
N ASP A 293 -1.49 -26.48 -22.29
CA ASP A 293 -1.70 -26.32 -23.72
C ASP A 293 -1.81 -24.86 -24.17
N PHE A 294 -1.48 -23.91 -23.29
CA PHE A 294 -1.61 -22.46 -23.49
C PHE A 294 -3.04 -21.98 -23.71
N SER A 295 -4.05 -22.80 -23.41
CA SER A 295 -5.43 -22.31 -23.35
C SER A 295 -5.66 -21.54 -22.06
N SER A 296 -6.44 -20.46 -22.15
CA SER A 296 -6.78 -19.62 -21.01
C SER A 296 -7.58 -20.38 -19.95
N GLN A 297 -7.21 -20.22 -18.69
CA GLN A 297 -8.00 -20.54 -17.50
C GLN A 297 -8.79 -19.34 -16.98
N GLY A 298 -8.70 -18.20 -17.68
CA GLY A 298 -9.23 -16.92 -17.26
C GLY A 298 -8.30 -16.16 -16.30
N LEU A 299 -8.78 -15.01 -15.85
CA LEU A 299 -8.05 -14.15 -14.92
C LEU A 299 -7.97 -14.79 -13.53
N LYS A 300 -6.81 -14.66 -12.90
CA LYS A 300 -6.51 -15.14 -11.55
C LYS A 300 -5.57 -14.19 -10.81
N VAL A 301 -5.66 -14.16 -9.49
CA VAL A 301 -4.70 -13.47 -8.62
C VAL A 301 -3.47 -14.35 -8.41
N ARG A 302 -2.29 -13.87 -8.79
CA ARG A 302 -1.01 -14.60 -8.59
C ARG A 302 -0.25 -14.21 -7.34
N ALA A 303 -0.43 -12.97 -6.88
CA ALA A 303 0.28 -12.47 -5.73
C ALA A 303 -0.50 -11.39 -4.99
N ILE A 304 -0.33 -11.36 -3.66
CA ILE A 304 -0.83 -10.32 -2.76
C ILE A 304 0.35 -9.86 -1.90
N ASN A 305 0.60 -8.55 -1.85
CA ASN A 305 1.75 -7.95 -1.19
C ASN A 305 1.33 -6.92 -0.13
N GLY A 306 1.98 -7.00 1.02
CA GLY A 306 1.73 -6.15 2.18
C GLY A 306 0.37 -6.37 2.84
N LEU A 307 -0.20 -7.58 2.75
CA LEU A 307 -1.50 -7.90 3.35
C LEU A 307 -1.44 -7.87 4.87
N THR A 308 -0.38 -8.47 5.42
CA THR A 308 -0.06 -8.54 6.85
C THR A 308 1.26 -7.84 7.15
N GLU A 309 2.21 -7.87 6.21
CA GLU A 309 3.46 -7.15 6.36
C GLU A 309 3.32 -5.66 6.06
N SER A 310 4.04 -4.85 6.84
CA SER A 310 4.18 -3.42 6.59
C SER A 310 5.06 -3.19 5.36
N PHE A 311 4.42 -2.88 4.24
CA PHE A 311 5.09 -2.56 2.97
C PHE A 311 5.39 -1.04 2.82
N GLY A 312 5.40 -0.31 3.94
CA GLY A 312 5.43 1.15 3.94
C GLY A 312 4.06 1.80 3.73
N LEU A 313 4.02 3.14 3.75
CA LEU A 313 2.80 3.90 3.46
C LEU A 313 2.27 3.61 2.04
N PRO A 314 0.97 3.85 1.76
CA PRO A 314 0.40 3.71 0.43
C PRO A 314 1.09 4.59 -0.63
N GLY A 315 1.00 4.19 -1.90
CA GLY A 315 1.59 4.92 -3.03
C GLY A 315 1.12 6.37 -3.13
N GLY A 316 -0.14 6.62 -2.75
CA GLY A 316 -0.71 7.96 -2.70
C GLY A 316 0.00 8.92 -1.75
N VAL A 317 0.79 8.43 -0.79
CA VAL A 317 1.76 9.27 -0.06
C VAL A 317 3.10 9.18 -0.77
N ARG A 318 3.49 10.22 -1.50
CA ARG A 318 4.70 10.23 -2.34
C ARG A 318 5.51 11.49 -2.20
N MET A 319 6.81 11.35 -2.46
CA MET A 319 7.77 12.44 -2.43
C MET A 319 8.34 12.63 -3.83
N ASN A 320 8.25 13.85 -4.36
CA ASN A 320 8.73 14.19 -5.69
C ASN A 320 9.47 15.54 -5.70
N ALA A 321 10.19 15.81 -6.79
CA ALA A 321 10.81 17.09 -7.07
C ALA A 321 10.88 17.29 -8.59
N ASP A 322 10.72 18.54 -9.03
CA ASP A 322 10.99 18.91 -10.42
C ASP A 322 12.50 18.92 -10.69
N GLU A 323 12.94 18.48 -11.86
CA GLU A 323 14.37 18.48 -12.24
C GLU A 323 15.01 19.87 -12.09
N SER A 324 14.26 20.94 -12.40
CA SER A 324 14.73 22.32 -12.29
C SER A 324 14.99 22.78 -10.85
N ASP A 325 14.40 22.09 -9.87
CA ASP A 325 14.54 22.40 -8.45
C ASP A 325 15.73 21.67 -7.80
N ILE A 326 16.42 20.82 -8.56
CA ILE A 326 17.59 20.07 -8.11
C ILE A 326 18.85 20.90 -8.35
N THR A 327 19.60 21.18 -7.28
CA THR A 327 20.87 21.91 -7.35
C THR A 327 21.95 21.17 -6.57
N PRO A 328 23.24 21.47 -6.80
CA PRO A 328 24.32 20.86 -6.02
C PRO A 328 24.27 21.12 -4.51
N THR A 329 23.51 22.12 -4.05
CA THR A 329 23.47 22.54 -2.63
C THR A 329 22.12 22.38 -1.95
N SER A 330 21.06 22.14 -2.72
CA SER A 330 19.70 22.02 -2.21
C SER A 330 18.76 21.40 -3.24
N ILE A 331 17.64 20.90 -2.76
CA ILE A 331 16.49 20.49 -3.58
C ILE A 331 15.20 20.99 -2.96
N LYS A 332 14.26 21.44 -3.79
CA LYS A 332 12.88 21.66 -3.36
C LYS A 332 12.09 20.37 -3.58
N LEU A 333 11.59 19.81 -2.49
CA LEU A 333 10.80 18.59 -2.49
C LEU A 333 9.34 18.94 -2.22
N ARG A 334 8.45 18.10 -2.73
CA ARG A 334 7.02 18.12 -2.47
C ARG A 334 6.62 16.75 -1.93
N LEU A 335 5.92 16.76 -0.80
CA LEU A 335 5.21 15.58 -0.30
C LEU A 335 3.74 15.73 -0.69
N GLU A 336 3.31 14.84 -1.57
CA GLU A 336 1.90 14.64 -1.90
C GLU A 336 1.33 13.58 -1.00
N ASN A 337 0.12 13.85 -0.54
CA ASN A 337 -0.72 12.88 0.13
C ASN A 337 -2.02 12.89 -0.65
N GLU A 338 -2.26 11.83 -1.41
CA GLU A 338 -3.51 11.56 -2.12
C GLU A 338 -4.33 10.53 -1.34
N THR A 339 -4.09 10.39 -0.03
CA THR A 339 -4.84 9.53 0.89
C THR A 339 -5.46 10.36 2.01
N ASP A 340 -6.37 9.77 2.80
CA ASP A 340 -6.95 10.43 3.98
C ASP A 340 -6.08 10.25 5.23
N LEU A 341 -4.86 9.73 5.10
CA LEU A 341 -3.91 9.57 6.20
C LEU A 341 -3.51 10.94 6.77
N ASN A 342 -3.39 11.03 8.10
CA ASN A 342 -2.91 12.22 8.79
C ASN A 342 -1.38 12.23 8.85
N ILE A 343 -0.74 12.56 7.73
CA ILE A 343 0.71 12.51 7.59
C ILE A 343 1.38 13.78 8.13
N ILE A 344 2.29 13.60 9.08
CA ILE A 344 3.16 14.65 9.63
C ILE A 344 4.64 14.33 9.44
N PHE A 345 5.47 15.36 9.26
CA PHE A 345 6.92 15.19 9.11
C PHE A 345 7.69 16.45 9.52
N GLY A 346 8.98 16.31 9.84
CA GLY A 346 9.83 17.41 10.32
C GLY A 346 10.67 18.07 9.24
N ASP A 347 11.57 18.98 9.61
CA ASP A 347 12.63 19.51 8.73
C ASP A 347 13.74 18.48 8.47
N ASP A 348 13.88 17.47 9.33
CA ASP A 348 14.95 16.48 9.30
C ASP A 348 14.92 15.62 8.04
N TYR A 349 16.10 15.27 7.55
CA TYR A 349 16.26 14.36 6.41
C TYR A 349 17.62 13.66 6.49
N ARG A 350 17.73 12.50 5.84
CA ARG A 350 19.00 11.88 5.53
C ARG A 350 19.31 12.12 4.07
N LEU A 351 20.57 12.42 3.77
CA LEU A 351 21.09 12.53 2.41
C LEU A 351 22.15 11.45 2.24
N GLN A 352 22.01 10.65 1.19
CA GLN A 352 22.86 9.51 0.91
C GLN A 352 23.44 9.61 -0.49
N LYS A 353 24.69 9.15 -0.67
CA LYS A 353 25.36 9.03 -1.97
C LYS A 353 25.50 7.56 -2.34
N GLU A 354 25.27 7.24 -3.61
CA GLU A 354 25.60 5.93 -4.16
C GLU A 354 27.12 5.76 -4.30
N GLU A 355 27.66 4.71 -3.70
CA GLU A 355 29.04 4.29 -3.82
C GLU A 355 29.08 2.75 -3.93
N ASP A 356 29.69 2.23 -4.99
CA ASP A 356 29.85 0.79 -5.26
C ASP A 356 28.52 0.00 -5.18
N GLY A 357 27.43 0.59 -5.70
CA GLY A 357 26.08 -0.01 -5.67
C GLY A 357 25.40 0.01 -4.29
N THR A 358 25.93 0.79 -3.33
CA THR A 358 25.35 0.96 -1.99
C THR A 358 25.17 2.42 -1.64
N TYR A 359 24.12 2.76 -0.88
CA TYR A 359 23.87 4.13 -0.43
C TYR A 359 24.48 4.38 0.96
N LYS A 360 25.29 5.44 1.08
CA LYS A 360 25.94 5.82 2.35
C LYS A 360 25.50 7.21 2.79
N ASP A 361 25.13 7.34 4.08
CA ASP A 361 24.78 8.62 4.71
C ASP A 361 25.94 9.62 4.59
N LEU A 362 25.68 10.78 3.97
CA LEU A 362 26.62 11.91 3.90
C LEU A 362 26.55 12.82 5.13
N LEU A 363 25.43 12.75 5.83
CA LEU A 363 25.10 13.63 6.94
C LEU A 363 25.24 12.87 8.28
N PRO A 364 25.83 13.49 9.33
CA PRO A 364 25.84 12.91 10.67
C PRO A 364 24.42 12.63 11.19
N LYS A 365 24.26 11.59 12.02
CA LYS A 365 22.94 11.23 12.57
C LYS A 365 22.36 12.26 13.56
N ASP A 366 23.23 12.99 14.27
CA ASP A 366 22.83 13.93 15.34
C ASP A 366 22.81 15.39 14.86
N MET A 367 22.05 15.66 13.80
CA MET A 367 21.96 17.00 13.23
C MET A 367 20.84 17.83 13.86
N ASN A 368 21.17 19.10 14.14
CA ASN A 368 20.20 20.07 14.65
C ASN A 368 19.39 20.63 13.48
N PHE A 369 18.23 20.03 13.22
CA PHE A 369 17.20 20.61 12.37
C PHE A 369 16.29 21.55 13.18
N HIS A 370 15.57 22.44 12.51
CA HIS A 370 14.56 23.23 13.21
C HIS A 370 13.43 22.32 13.67
N SER A 371 12.90 22.59 14.86
CA SER A 371 11.67 21.94 15.33
C SER A 371 10.48 22.55 14.61
N ILE A 372 10.21 22.07 13.41
CA ILE A 372 9.05 22.39 12.58
C ILE A 372 8.30 21.08 12.32
N GLY A 373 6.98 21.13 12.37
CA GLY A 373 6.10 20.03 11.99
C GLY A 373 5.27 20.45 10.79
N TYR A 374 5.49 19.77 9.68
CA TYR A 374 4.64 19.83 8.50
C TYR A 374 3.51 18.81 8.63
N MET A 375 2.37 19.14 8.02
CA MET A 375 1.20 18.26 7.97
C MET A 375 0.70 18.25 6.53
N SER A 376 0.83 17.10 5.87
CA SER A 376 0.35 16.89 4.51
C SER A 376 -1.00 16.19 4.58
N LYS A 377 -2.04 16.90 4.18
CA LYS A 377 -3.41 16.38 4.06
C LYS A 377 -3.72 16.10 2.61
N ARG A 378 -4.76 15.29 2.37
CA ARG A 378 -5.22 15.00 1.00
C ARG A 378 -5.33 16.26 0.14
N GLY A 379 -4.77 16.24 -1.07
CA GLY A 379 -4.87 17.32 -2.05
C GLY A 379 -4.21 18.64 -1.61
N ASN A 380 -3.51 18.64 -0.48
CA ASN A 380 -2.77 19.77 0.06
C ASN A 380 -1.29 19.39 0.16
N PRO A 381 -0.59 19.29 -0.98
CA PRO A 381 0.82 18.92 -0.98
C PRO A 381 1.65 19.94 -0.22
N VAL A 382 2.65 19.45 0.51
CA VAL A 382 3.55 20.30 1.28
C VAL A 382 4.90 20.37 0.56
N GLU A 383 5.32 21.58 0.24
CA GLU A 383 6.64 21.84 -0.31
C GLU A 383 7.61 22.24 0.80
N TRP A 384 8.84 21.74 0.74
CA TRP A 384 9.96 22.23 1.56
C TRP A 384 11.27 22.19 0.78
N THR A 385 12.26 22.94 1.25
CA THR A 385 13.60 22.90 0.68
C THR A 385 14.54 22.16 1.62
N ALA A 386 15.11 21.04 1.15
CA ALA A 386 16.24 20.41 1.81
C ALA A 386 17.51 21.14 1.36
N ASP A 387 18.12 21.90 2.27
CA ASP A 387 19.35 22.65 2.04
C ASP A 387 20.50 22.03 2.83
N TRP A 388 21.53 21.57 2.12
CA TRP A 388 22.74 20.97 2.70
C TRP A 388 24.00 21.81 2.48
N SER A 389 23.85 23.05 1.96
CA SER A 389 24.97 23.98 1.71
C SER A 389 25.84 24.23 2.94
N ARG A 390 25.23 24.24 4.13
CA ARG A 390 25.93 24.43 5.42
C ARG A 390 26.42 23.15 6.07
N LEU A 391 26.04 22.00 5.51
CA LEU A 391 26.22 20.68 6.10
C LEU A 391 27.37 19.95 5.41
N CYS A 392 27.24 19.69 4.11
CA CYS A 392 28.27 19.07 3.28
C CYS A 392 28.73 19.97 2.12
N GLY A 393 28.11 21.14 1.91
CA GLY A 393 28.51 22.08 0.85
C GLY A 393 27.86 21.76 -0.49
N SER A 394 28.62 21.85 -1.57
CA SER A 394 28.18 21.45 -2.90
C SER A 394 28.46 19.97 -3.09
N LEU A 395 27.46 19.21 -3.51
CA LEU A 395 27.63 17.83 -3.94
C LEU A 395 28.43 17.78 -5.25
N GLU A 396 29.18 16.69 -5.39
CA GLU A 396 29.85 16.32 -6.64
C GLU A 396 28.87 15.59 -7.57
N ASP A 397 29.29 15.35 -8.81
CA ASP A 397 28.50 14.55 -9.74
C ASP A 397 28.26 13.12 -9.19
N GLY A 398 27.07 12.58 -9.43
CA GLY A 398 26.68 11.24 -9.01
C GLY A 398 25.22 11.11 -8.61
N ASN A 399 24.86 9.92 -8.13
CA ASN A 399 23.51 9.56 -7.71
C ASN A 399 23.36 9.69 -6.19
N TYR A 400 22.23 10.24 -5.79
CA TYR A 400 21.91 10.56 -4.41
C TYR A 400 20.49 10.15 -4.08
N ILE A 401 20.23 9.89 -2.80
CA ILE A 401 18.89 9.69 -2.26
C ILE A 401 18.69 10.62 -1.07
N ILE A 402 17.55 11.29 -1.01
CA ILE A 402 17.04 11.89 0.22
C ILE A 402 16.01 10.96 0.83
N VAL A 403 16.21 10.64 2.11
CA VAL A 403 15.26 9.86 2.91
C VAL A 403 14.63 10.77 3.95
N LYS A 404 13.30 10.74 4.00
CA LYS A 404 12.46 11.50 4.90
C LYS A 404 11.74 10.54 5.83
N THR A 405 11.75 10.81 7.13
CA THR A 405 10.81 10.16 8.04
C THR A 405 9.49 10.91 8.02
N VAL A 406 8.41 10.15 7.84
CA VAL A 406 7.03 10.60 7.91
C VAL A 406 6.31 9.79 8.98
N LEU A 407 5.34 10.40 9.65
CA LEU A 407 4.52 9.77 10.69
C LEU A 407 3.05 9.87 10.31
N ASP A 408 2.32 8.78 10.46
CA ASP A 408 0.86 8.81 10.55
C ASP A 408 0.45 9.15 11.99
N GLU A 409 -0.15 10.33 12.20
CA GLU A 409 -0.54 10.82 13.53
C GLU A 409 -1.61 9.94 14.20
N ASP A 410 -2.42 9.23 13.42
CA ASP A 410 -3.47 8.36 13.95
C ASP A 410 -2.93 7.03 14.47
N VAL A 411 -1.69 6.65 14.10
CA VAL A 411 -1.05 5.41 14.53
C VAL A 411 0.00 5.70 15.61
N PRO A 412 -0.17 5.16 16.83
CA PRO A 412 0.69 5.52 17.95
C PRO A 412 2.10 4.92 17.85
N GLY A 413 3.10 5.74 18.16
CA GLY A 413 4.48 5.31 18.35
C GLY A 413 5.21 4.95 17.06
N GLU A 414 6.16 4.02 17.15
CA GLU A 414 6.99 3.60 16.00
C GLU A 414 6.18 2.88 14.90
N ALA A 415 4.99 2.37 15.21
CA ALA A 415 4.13 1.69 14.24
C ALA A 415 3.59 2.64 13.16
N GLY A 416 3.46 3.94 13.47
CA GLY A 416 3.07 4.97 12.51
C GLY A 416 4.25 5.60 11.78
N ARG A 417 5.49 5.16 12.03
CA ARG A 417 6.71 5.80 11.53
C ARG A 417 7.20 5.10 10.27
N TYR A 418 7.31 5.87 9.19
CA TYR A 418 7.66 5.38 7.86
C TYR A 418 8.74 6.21 7.21
N GLU A 419 9.36 5.67 6.16
CA GLU A 419 10.30 6.39 5.33
C GLU A 419 9.76 6.62 3.92
N ARG A 420 10.12 7.78 3.38
CA ARG A 420 9.96 8.14 1.96
C ARG A 420 11.30 8.53 1.40
N ALA A 421 11.62 8.00 0.23
CA ALA A 421 12.88 8.24 -0.44
C ALA A 421 12.63 8.89 -1.81
N PHE A 422 13.52 9.80 -2.20
CA PHE A 422 13.56 10.37 -3.53
C PHE A 422 15.00 10.30 -4.05
N GLY A 423 15.19 9.60 -5.17
CA GLY A 423 16.47 9.51 -5.86
C GLY A 423 16.66 10.66 -6.83
N PHE A 424 17.88 11.17 -6.94
CA PHE A 424 18.23 12.24 -7.87
C PHE A 424 19.69 12.19 -8.27
N THR A 425 20.03 12.85 -9.38
CA THR A 425 21.40 12.93 -9.90
C THR A 425 21.87 14.37 -9.88
N ILE A 426 23.15 14.57 -9.55
CA ILE A 426 23.87 15.82 -9.76
C ILE A 426 24.85 15.60 -10.91
N GLY A 427 24.91 16.53 -11.86
CA GLY A 427 25.71 16.40 -13.08
C GLY A 427 24.90 15.92 -14.28
N ALA A 428 25.58 15.69 -15.41
CA ALA A 428 24.92 15.12 -16.58
C ALA A 428 24.69 13.60 -16.35
N PRO A 429 23.54 13.05 -16.79
CA PRO A 429 23.26 11.63 -16.70
C PRO A 429 24.26 10.77 -17.49
#